data_AF-A0A9W6MX06-F1
#
_entry.id   AF-A0A9W6MX06-F1
#
_cell.length_a   1.000
_cell.length_b   1.000
_cell.length_c   1.000
_cell.angle_alpha   90.00
_cell.angle_beta   90.00
_cell.angle_gamma   90.00
#
_symmetry.space_group_name_H-M   'P 1'
#
loop_
_entity.id
_entity.type
_entity.pdbx_description
1 polymer ?
#
loop_
_entity_poly.entity_id
_entity_poly.type
_entity_poly.pdbx_seq_one_letter_code
_entity_poly.pdbx_strand_id
1 'polypeptide(L)'
;MMSDTSDHGAARARLSDSIAGIRARFVEGFAERAHELSALAREAGQPDGASARQTLRLKLHNLVGSAPTIGLPALGLRITQIEAALASAPPGSLDARLANRLAGEIEALAQDRNVLRQSNQ
;
A
#
# COMPACT_ATOMS: atom_id res chain seq x y z
N MET A 1 18.71 -20.38 36.87
CA MET A 1 18.49 -19.14 36.11
C MET A 1 18.36 -19.52 34.63
N MET A 2 17.19 -20.01 34.20
CA MET A 2 16.97 -20.55 32.83
C MET A 2 15.53 -20.32 32.33
N SER A 3 14.83 -19.32 32.87
CA SER A 3 13.43 -19.02 32.52
C SER A 3 13.28 -17.86 31.53
N ASP A 4 14.32 -17.04 31.36
CA ASP A 4 14.23 -15.77 30.62
C ASP A 4 14.17 -15.98 29.10
N THR A 5 14.90 -16.95 28.56
CA THR A 5 14.94 -17.24 27.11
C THR A 5 13.64 -17.83 26.56
N SER A 6 12.86 -18.54 27.39
CA SER A 6 11.61 -19.19 26.96
C SER A 6 10.45 -18.20 26.81
N ASP A 7 10.36 -17.20 27.70
CA ASP A 7 9.32 -16.16 27.63
C ASP A 7 9.53 -15.22 26.44
N HIS A 8 10.78 -14.90 26.11
CA HIS A 8 11.14 -14.10 24.94
C HIS A 8 10.78 -14.82 23.62
N GLY A 9 11.01 -16.14 23.55
CA GLY A 9 10.59 -16.95 22.41
C GLY A 9 9.06 -17.00 22.23
N ALA A 10 8.31 -17.19 23.32
CA ALA A 10 6.86 -17.21 23.29
C ALA A 10 6.23 -15.84 22.96
N ALA A 11 6.84 -14.74 23.41
CA ALA A 11 6.42 -13.39 23.03
C ALA A 11 6.66 -13.12 21.53
N ARG A 12 7.83 -13.52 21.02
CA ARG A 12 8.17 -13.38 19.59
C ARG A 12 7.23 -14.21 18.69
N ALA A 13 6.90 -15.43 19.08
CA ALA A 13 5.96 -16.28 18.35
C ALA A 13 4.57 -15.63 18.26
N ARG A 14 4.02 -15.14 19.39
CA ARG A 14 2.73 -14.44 19.42
C ARG A 14 2.70 -13.19 18.55
N LEU A 15 3.79 -12.41 18.55
CA LEU A 15 3.90 -11.24 17.68
C LEU A 15 3.92 -11.65 16.20
N SER A 16 4.69 -12.68 15.85
CA SER A 16 4.75 -13.22 14.49
C SER A 16 3.37 -13.68 13.99
N ASP A 17 2.63 -14.42 14.82
CA ASP A 17 1.29 -14.89 14.50
C ASP A 17 0.30 -13.73 14.32
N SER A 18 0.38 -12.71 15.18
CA SER A 18 -0.44 -11.51 15.06
C SER A 18 -0.17 -10.76 13.75
N ILE A 19 1.10 -10.55 13.39
CA ILE A 19 1.49 -9.92 12.13
C ILE A 19 1.00 -10.75 10.93
N ALA A 20 1.10 -12.08 11.01
CA ALA A 20 0.59 -12.97 9.97
C ALA A 20 -0.94 -12.82 9.78
N GLY A 21 -1.70 -12.74 10.87
CA GLY A 21 -3.14 -12.50 10.83
C GLY A 21 -3.51 -11.13 10.26
N ILE A 22 -2.79 -10.06 10.64
CA ILE A 22 -2.98 -8.71 10.09
C ILE A 22 -2.69 -8.71 8.59
N ARG A 23 -1.58 -9.34 8.17
CA ARG A 23 -1.19 -9.45 6.76
C ARG A 23 -2.25 -10.22 5.95
N ALA A 24 -2.77 -11.32 6.45
CA ALA A 24 -3.80 -12.10 5.74
C ALA A 24 -5.05 -11.24 5.47
N ARG A 25 -5.57 -10.55 6.49
CA ARG A 25 -6.70 -9.63 6.34
C ARG A 25 -6.39 -8.45 5.41
N PHE A 26 -5.15 -7.96 5.43
CA PHE A 26 -4.72 -6.92 4.52
C PHE A 26 -4.79 -7.39 3.06
N VAL A 27 -4.24 -8.57 2.76
CA VAL A 27 -4.20 -9.12 1.40
C VAL A 27 -5.62 -9.43 0.89
N GLU A 28 -6.47 -9.98 1.75
CA GLU A 28 -7.88 -10.26 1.43
C GLU A 28 -8.63 -8.99 0.99
N GLY A 29 -8.50 -7.89 1.75
CA GLY A 29 -9.14 -6.61 1.42
C GLY A 29 -8.35 -5.72 0.45
N PHE A 30 -7.20 -6.17 -0.07
CA PHE A 30 -6.33 -5.30 -0.85
C PHE A 30 -6.91 -4.99 -2.24
N ALA A 31 -7.61 -5.94 -2.85
CA ALA A 31 -8.23 -5.74 -4.16
C ALA A 31 -9.26 -4.61 -4.17
N GLU A 32 -10.15 -4.59 -3.17
CA GLU A 32 -11.13 -3.51 -3.00
C GLU A 32 -10.46 -2.17 -2.76
N ARG A 33 -9.44 -2.13 -1.89
CA ARG A 33 -8.65 -0.91 -1.64
C ARG A 33 -7.95 -0.40 -2.90
N ALA A 34 -7.38 -1.29 -3.71
CA ALA A 34 -6.74 -0.91 -4.96
C ALA A 34 -7.77 -0.34 -5.95
N HIS A 35 -8.98 -0.90 -5.99
CA HIS A 35 -10.07 -0.35 -6.80
C HIS A 35 -10.50 1.05 -6.34
N GLU A 36 -10.65 1.28 -5.04
CA GLU A 36 -10.94 2.62 -4.47
C GLU A 36 -9.84 3.64 -4.82
N LEU A 37 -8.57 3.24 -4.70
CA LEU A 37 -7.43 4.10 -5.02
C LEU A 37 -7.33 4.40 -6.52
N SER A 38 -7.67 3.42 -7.36
CA SER A 38 -7.76 3.59 -8.82
C SER A 38 -8.86 4.59 -9.18
N ALA A 39 -10.03 4.51 -8.54
CA ALA A 39 -11.11 5.48 -8.71
C ALA A 39 -10.68 6.90 -8.27
N LEU A 40 -10.04 7.03 -7.11
CA LEU A 40 -9.50 8.32 -6.62
C LEU A 40 -8.45 8.91 -7.58
N ALA A 41 -7.62 8.08 -8.21
CA ALA A 41 -6.68 8.54 -9.23
C ALA A 41 -7.38 9.09 -10.46
N ARG A 42 -8.47 8.46 -10.93
CA ARG A 42 -9.30 8.96 -12.03
C ARG A 42 -10.02 10.26 -11.66
N GLU A 43 -10.56 10.35 -10.45
CA GLU A 43 -11.20 11.55 -9.91
C GLU A 43 -10.20 12.72 -9.78
N ALA A 44 -8.96 12.43 -9.37
CA ALA A 44 -7.89 13.40 -9.31
C ALA A 44 -7.57 14.05 -10.67
N GLY A 45 -7.90 13.38 -11.78
CA GLY A 45 -7.77 13.89 -13.14
C GLY A 45 -8.92 14.78 -13.63
N GLN A 46 -9.98 14.95 -12.83
CA GLN A 46 -11.11 15.82 -13.16
C GLN A 46 -10.77 17.31 -12.89
N PRO A 47 -11.51 18.27 -13.48
CA PRO A 47 -11.26 19.71 -13.30
C PRO A 47 -11.12 20.14 -11.82
N ASP A 48 -11.91 19.56 -10.91
CA ASP A 48 -11.89 19.83 -9.47
C ASP A 48 -11.21 18.72 -8.64
N GLY A 49 -10.36 17.92 -9.29
CA GLY A 49 -9.73 16.72 -8.71
C GLY A 49 -8.66 16.97 -7.63
N ALA A 50 -8.38 18.22 -7.27
CA ALA A 50 -7.33 18.55 -6.30
C ALA A 50 -7.56 17.90 -4.91
N SER A 51 -8.82 17.84 -4.46
CA SER A 51 -9.18 17.16 -3.21
C SER A 51 -8.97 15.65 -3.29
N ALA A 52 -9.41 15.02 -4.39
CA ALA A 52 -9.19 13.60 -4.64
C ALA A 52 -7.70 13.25 -4.72
N ARG A 53 -6.89 14.11 -5.35
CA ARG A 53 -5.43 13.99 -5.38
C ARG A 53 -4.81 13.98 -3.99
N GLN A 54 -5.23 14.92 -3.13
CA GLN A 54 -4.72 15.00 -1.76
C GLN A 54 -5.12 13.76 -0.93
N THR A 55 -6.36 13.29 -1.10
CA THR A 55 -6.84 12.05 -0.48
C THR A 55 -6.05 10.83 -0.96
N LEU A 56 -5.81 10.72 -2.26
CA LEU A 56 -5.00 9.67 -2.87
C LEU A 56 -3.58 9.67 -2.27
N ARG A 57 -2.93 10.84 -2.21
CA ARG A 57 -1.58 10.98 -1.64
C ARG A 57 -1.51 10.45 -0.21
N LEU A 58 -2.44 10.84 0.66
CA LEU A 58 -2.45 10.40 2.06
C LEU A 58 -2.65 8.89 2.18
N LYS A 59 -3.56 8.31 1.40
CA LYS A 59 -3.79 6.86 1.44
C LYS A 59 -2.57 6.08 0.92
N LEU A 60 -1.93 6.52 -0.16
CA LEU A 60 -0.70 5.91 -0.66
C LEU A 60 0.42 6.01 0.38
N HIS A 61 0.62 7.18 0.98
CA HIS A 61 1.61 7.39 2.02
C HIS A 61 1.45 6.42 3.21
N ASN A 62 0.21 6.24 3.68
CA ASN A 62 -0.09 5.30 4.76
C ASN A 62 0.20 3.84 4.36
N LEU A 63 -0.02 3.48 3.10
CA LEU A 63 0.32 2.15 2.60
C LEU A 63 1.84 1.94 2.52
N VAL A 64 2.61 2.95 2.09
CA VAL A 64 4.09 2.88 2.11
C VAL A 64 4.60 2.61 3.52
N GLY A 65 4.08 3.33 4.52
CA GLY A 65 4.52 3.17 5.91
C GLY A 65 4.11 1.84 6.56
N SER A 66 2.95 1.30 6.18
CA SER A 66 2.43 0.06 6.77
C SER A 66 2.93 -1.22 6.09
N ALA A 67 3.25 -1.19 4.80
CA ALA A 67 3.60 -2.38 4.03
C ALA A 67 4.84 -3.14 4.55
N PRO A 68 5.97 -2.50 4.93
CA PRO A 68 7.11 -3.20 5.51
C PRO A 68 6.77 -3.85 6.86
N THR A 69 5.99 -3.16 7.70
CA THR A 69 5.60 -3.61 9.05
C THR A 69 4.78 -4.90 9.02
N ILE A 70 4.02 -5.13 7.94
CA ILE A 70 3.24 -6.36 7.76
C ILE A 70 3.96 -7.41 6.89
N GLY A 71 5.20 -7.16 6.47
CA GLY A 71 6.00 -8.10 5.68
C GLY A 71 5.71 -8.07 4.17
N LEU A 72 5.29 -6.91 3.64
CA LEU A 72 5.05 -6.67 2.21
C LEU A 72 5.97 -5.55 1.66
N PRO A 73 7.31 -5.66 1.76
CA PRO A 73 8.22 -4.59 1.35
C PRO A 73 8.14 -4.27 -0.16
N ALA A 74 7.90 -5.29 -1.01
CA ALA A 74 7.72 -5.10 -2.45
C ALA A 74 6.51 -4.21 -2.78
N LEU A 75 5.42 -4.32 -2.00
CA LEU A 75 4.27 -3.44 -2.11
C LEU A 75 4.62 -2.01 -1.75
N GLY A 76 5.33 -1.81 -0.64
CA GLY A 76 5.80 -0.49 -0.23
C GLY A 76 6.60 0.20 -1.35
N LEU A 77 7.56 -0.49 -1.95
CA LEU A 77 8.38 0.03 -3.04
C LEU A 77 7.56 0.45 -4.27
N ARG A 78 6.59 -0.38 -4.68
CA ARG A 78 5.72 -0.07 -5.82
C ARG A 78 4.84 1.15 -5.55
N ILE A 79 4.30 1.26 -4.34
CA ILE A 79 3.47 2.40 -3.95
C ILE A 79 4.33 3.68 -3.86
N THR A 80 5.56 3.60 -3.38
CA THR A 80 6.50 4.75 -3.40
C THR A 80 6.75 5.28 -4.81
N GLN A 81 6.83 4.41 -5.82
CA GLN A 81 6.98 4.83 -7.22
C GLN A 81 5.75 5.63 -7.70
N ILE A 82 4.54 5.16 -7.34
CA ILE A 82 3.27 5.83 -7.65
C ILE A 82 3.19 7.19 -6.92
N GLU A 83 3.57 7.23 -5.64
CA GLU A 83 3.60 8.46 -4.83
C GLU A 83 4.59 9.48 -5.39
N ALA A 84 5.78 9.04 -5.85
CA ALA A 84 6.77 9.91 -6.48
C ALA A 84 6.24 10.51 -7.80
N ALA A 85 5.55 9.72 -8.62
CA ALA A 85 4.90 10.23 -9.82
C ALA A 85 3.84 11.28 -9.49
N LEU A 86 3.05 11.05 -8.44
CA LEU A 86 2.04 12.00 -7.95
C LEU A 86 2.66 13.31 -7.42
N ALA A 87 3.79 13.22 -6.73
CA ALA A 87 4.51 14.37 -6.17
C ALA A 87 5.19 15.23 -7.24
N SER A 88 5.64 14.60 -8.34
CA SER A 88 6.27 15.30 -9.46
C SER A 88 5.29 16.12 -10.32
N ALA A 89 3.98 15.86 -10.21
CA ALA A 89 2.96 16.55 -10.99
C ALA A 89 2.75 18.00 -10.49
N PRO A 90 2.48 18.97 -11.39
CA PRO A 90 2.15 20.36 -11.02
C PRO A 90 1.00 20.43 -10.01
N PRO A 91 0.95 21.43 -9.12
CA PRO A 91 -0.12 21.55 -8.13
C PRO A 91 -1.51 21.67 -8.78
N GLY A 92 -2.55 21.20 -8.07
CA GLY A 92 -3.93 21.16 -8.57
C GLY A 92 -4.37 19.76 -9.00
N SER A 93 -5.32 19.70 -9.93
CA SER A 93 -5.76 18.45 -10.56
C SER A 93 -4.64 17.80 -11.37
N LEU A 94 -4.70 16.48 -11.52
CA LEU A 94 -3.77 15.73 -12.33
C LEU A 94 -4.13 15.87 -13.81
N ASP A 95 -3.10 15.82 -14.66
CA ASP A 95 -3.33 15.56 -16.08
C ASP A 95 -4.09 14.23 -16.25
N ALA A 96 -5.06 14.20 -17.17
CA ALA A 96 -5.94 13.04 -17.36
C ALA A 96 -5.18 11.79 -17.82
N ARG A 97 -4.08 11.93 -18.58
CA ARG A 97 -3.26 10.77 -18.98
C ARG A 97 -2.48 10.23 -17.78
N LEU A 98 -1.93 11.13 -16.97
CA LEU A 98 -1.26 10.75 -15.73
C LEU A 98 -2.22 10.05 -14.77
N ALA A 99 -3.40 10.63 -14.52
CA ALA A 99 -4.46 10.07 -13.69
C ALA A 99 -4.84 8.64 -14.10
N ASN A 100 -5.12 8.43 -15.39
CA ASN A 100 -5.47 7.11 -15.92
C ASN A 100 -4.33 6.10 -15.82
N ARG A 101 -3.08 6.54 -16.05
CA ARG A 101 -1.90 5.69 -15.87
C ARG A 101 -1.75 5.23 -14.42
N LEU A 102 -1.82 6.15 -13.46
CA LEU A 102 -1.73 5.82 -12.03
C LEU A 102 -2.87 4.89 -11.60
N ALA A 103 -4.09 5.14 -12.08
CA ALA A 103 -5.23 4.26 -11.82
C ALA A 103 -4.97 2.82 -12.27
N GLY A 104 -4.45 2.65 -13.50
CA GLY A 104 -4.07 1.33 -14.02
C GLY A 104 -2.92 0.68 -13.25
N GLU A 105 -1.89 1.45 -12.88
CA GLU A 105 -0.77 0.96 -12.07
C GLU A 105 -1.22 0.45 -10.69
N ILE A 106 -2.12 1.20 -10.03
CA ILE A 106 -2.70 0.83 -8.72
C ILE A 106 -3.54 -0.45 -8.85
N GLU A 107 -4.40 -0.53 -9.86
CA GLU A 107 -5.28 -1.69 -10.08
C GLU A 107 -4.47 -2.96 -10.38
N ALA A 108 -3.36 -2.82 -11.10
CA ALA A 108 -2.43 -3.92 -11.36
C ALA A 108 -1.74 -4.46 -10.09
N LEU A 109 -1.57 -3.64 -9.02
CA LEU A 109 -0.96 -4.12 -7.76
C LEU A 109 -1.78 -5.24 -7.12
N ALA A 110 -3.11 -5.18 -7.21
CA ALA A 110 -3.99 -6.21 -6.65
C ALA A 110 -3.88 -7.55 -7.38
N GLN A 111 -3.45 -7.53 -8.64
CA GLN A 111 -3.29 -8.72 -9.48
C GLN A 111 -1.85 -9.27 -9.41
N ASP A 112 -0.90 -8.46 -8.95
CA ASP A 112 0.51 -8.83 -8.88
C ASP A 112 0.80 -9.72 -7.67
N ARG A 113 0.82 -11.03 -7.93
CA ARG A 113 1.15 -12.05 -6.92
C ARG A 113 2.56 -11.90 -6.36
N ASN A 114 3.50 -11.28 -7.07
CA ASN A 114 4.86 -11.09 -6.55
C ASN A 114 4.92 -9.96 -5.53
N VAL A 115 4.08 -8.94 -5.69
CA VAL A 115 3.96 -7.81 -4.76
C VAL A 115 3.23 -8.22 -3.47
N LEU A 116 2.30 -9.17 -3.57
CA LEU A 116 1.56 -9.73 -2.44
C LEU A 116 2.20 -11.01 -1.86
N ARG A 117 3.33 -11.46 -2.42
CA ARG A 117 4.03 -12.65 -1.96
C ARG A 117 4.86 -12.37 -0.72
N GLN A 118 4.94 -13.40 0.12
CA GLN A 118 5.73 -13.41 1.34
C GLN A 118 7.21 -13.27 0.97
N SER A 119 7.89 -12.29 1.57
CA SER A 119 9.34 -12.35 1.68
C SER A 119 9.64 -13.46 2.69
N ASN A 120 9.83 -14.69 2.21
CA ASN A 120 10.36 -15.78 3.03
C ASN A 120 11.82 -15.46 3.32
N GLN A 121 12.07 -14.87 4.48
CA GLN A 121 13.38 -14.80 5.13
C GLN A 121 13.24 -15.28 6.56
#